data_AF-B5IQQ0-F1
#
_entry.id   AF-B5IQQ0-F1
#
_cell.length_a   1.000
_cell.length_b   1.000
_cell.length_c   1.000
_cell.angle_alpha   90.00
_cell.angle_beta   90.00
_cell.angle_gamma   90.00
#
_symmetry.space_group_name_H-M   'P 1'
#
loop_
_entity.id
_entity.type
_entity.pdbx_description
1 polymer ?
#
loop_
_entity_poly.entity_id
_entity_poly.type
_entity_poly.pdbx_seq_one_letter_code
_entity_poly.pdbx_strand_id
1 'polypeptide(L)'
;TAEDGARISLVIGGATYTTTASGGTWSIDTTTALPVSGALALDANGSNAISVTATDAAGNISAPVLLDLTIDTTPPSVAITSAPLTNDSTPVISGTAEDGARISLVIGGATYTTTASGGTWSIDTTTALPVNGSLELGSVNTVVAVATDAAGNASGPAQQDLLLYSPVQLAQITAGNGGFVINGEASFNNSGYSVSSAGDVNGDGLADLLIGAPFAGPYSNGRSYVVYGKSVNTNPVELADIAAGIGGFVILGEQSADFSSDASGWSVAGAGDVNGDGLADLLVGSYGNDANGNNSGRSYVVFGKSDNNNPVDLATLAGSTRGFVINGESDYDVSGRSVASAGDVNGDGLSDLIIGAYASDSNGVASGRSYVIFGTSNPTSIDLTSITVGIGGFVINGEASFNNSGYSVSSAGDVNGDGLADLLIGAPFAGPYSNGRSYVVYGKSVNTNPVELADIAAGIGGFVILGEQSADFSSDASGWSVAGAGDVNGDGLADLLVGSYGNDANGNNSGRSYVVFGKSDNTSFVELSTIAGGTGGFVITGESAYDTSGRSVSAAGDVNGDGLADLIIGANNAKPDGATVTGRTYVVFGTSSTAPVSLAQVAEGIGGFAIDG
;
A
#
# COMPACT_ATOMS: atom_id res chain seq x y z
N THR A 1 -54.67 -9.83 -49.84
CA THR A 1 -55.65 -9.32 -50.82
C THR A 1 -56.51 -10.47 -51.31
N ALA A 2 -57.70 -10.19 -51.84
CA ALA A 2 -58.59 -11.17 -52.46
C ALA A 2 -59.48 -10.44 -53.48
N GLU A 3 -60.32 -11.16 -54.23
CA GLU A 3 -61.30 -10.53 -55.12
C GLU A 3 -62.33 -9.71 -54.32
N ASP A 4 -62.83 -8.62 -54.91
CA ASP A 4 -63.85 -7.79 -54.27
C ASP A 4 -65.14 -8.58 -54.04
N GLY A 5 -65.70 -8.48 -52.83
CA GLY A 5 -66.87 -9.27 -52.42
C GLY A 5 -66.57 -10.72 -52.05
N ALA A 6 -65.32 -11.20 -52.16
CA ALA A 6 -64.96 -12.56 -51.73
C ALA A 6 -65.02 -12.70 -50.20
N ARG A 7 -65.56 -13.83 -49.72
CA ARG A 7 -65.57 -14.17 -48.31
C ARG A 7 -64.23 -14.77 -47.91
N ILE A 8 -63.56 -14.14 -46.97
CA ILE A 8 -62.29 -14.61 -46.39
C ILE A 8 -62.58 -15.50 -45.19
N SER A 9 -61.85 -16.61 -45.09
CA SER A 9 -61.79 -17.46 -43.90
C SER A 9 -60.37 -17.50 -43.37
N LEU A 10 -60.16 -16.96 -42.17
CA LEU A 10 -58.88 -16.95 -41.45
C LEU A 10 -58.96 -17.96 -40.30
N VAL A 11 -58.04 -18.90 -40.25
CA VAL A 11 -57.85 -19.82 -39.11
C VAL A 11 -56.55 -19.46 -38.41
N ILE A 12 -56.60 -19.24 -37.09
CA ILE A 12 -55.44 -18.95 -36.24
C ILE A 12 -55.74 -19.39 -34.80
N GLY A 13 -54.78 -20.04 -34.12
CA GLY A 13 -54.92 -20.42 -32.71
C GLY A 13 -56.18 -21.22 -32.39
N GLY A 14 -56.61 -22.11 -33.28
CA GLY A 14 -57.83 -22.92 -33.13
C GLY A 14 -59.16 -22.19 -33.38
N ALA A 15 -59.15 -20.88 -33.69
CA ALA A 15 -60.33 -20.09 -34.04
C ALA A 15 -60.43 -19.82 -35.54
N THR A 16 -61.66 -19.82 -36.06
CA THR A 16 -61.97 -19.40 -37.43
C THR A 16 -62.71 -18.08 -37.41
N TYR A 17 -62.22 -17.11 -38.17
CA TYR A 17 -62.82 -15.80 -38.39
C TYR A 17 -63.15 -15.61 -39.85
N THR A 18 -64.17 -14.81 -40.12
CA THR A 18 -64.57 -14.54 -41.51
C THR A 18 -64.89 -13.07 -41.71
N THR A 19 -64.48 -12.54 -42.85
CA THR A 19 -64.80 -11.18 -43.30
C THR A 19 -65.06 -11.19 -44.80
N THR A 20 -65.48 -10.06 -45.37
CA THR A 20 -65.62 -9.90 -46.82
C THR A 20 -64.57 -8.91 -47.31
N ALA A 21 -63.88 -9.25 -48.39
CA ALA A 21 -62.95 -8.33 -49.01
C ALA A 21 -63.71 -7.17 -49.69
N SER A 22 -63.23 -5.95 -49.49
CA SER A 22 -63.77 -4.72 -50.07
C SER A 22 -62.65 -3.96 -50.80
N GLY A 23 -62.88 -3.61 -52.06
CA GLY A 23 -61.86 -3.02 -52.94
C GLY A 23 -60.61 -3.92 -53.09
N GLY A 24 -60.79 -5.24 -52.93
CA GLY A 24 -59.72 -6.24 -52.98
C GLY A 24 -58.86 -6.39 -51.71
N THR A 25 -59.18 -5.65 -50.64
CA THR A 25 -58.49 -5.71 -49.34
C THR A 25 -59.40 -6.22 -48.24
N TRP A 26 -58.81 -6.76 -47.18
CA TRP A 26 -59.54 -7.28 -46.04
C TRP A 26 -58.69 -7.13 -44.77
N SER A 27 -59.36 -7.05 -43.62
CA SER A 27 -58.74 -7.01 -42.30
C SER A 27 -59.65 -7.70 -41.30
N ILE A 28 -59.06 -8.35 -40.31
CA ILE A 28 -59.74 -8.92 -39.15
C ILE A 28 -58.94 -8.49 -37.93
N ASP A 29 -59.58 -7.74 -37.04
CA ASP A 29 -59.05 -7.45 -35.71
C ASP A 29 -59.50 -8.54 -34.75
N THR A 30 -58.58 -9.44 -34.40
CA THR A 30 -58.86 -10.60 -33.54
C THR A 30 -59.17 -10.22 -32.09
N THR A 31 -58.95 -8.96 -31.69
CA THR A 31 -59.30 -8.48 -30.34
C THR A 31 -60.78 -8.13 -30.20
N THR A 32 -61.43 -7.76 -31.30
CA THR A 32 -62.83 -7.31 -31.33
C THR A 32 -63.74 -8.23 -32.13
N ALA A 33 -63.21 -8.96 -33.12
CA ALA A 33 -63.97 -9.94 -33.88
C ALA A 33 -64.31 -11.17 -33.03
N LEU A 34 -65.55 -11.65 -33.15
CA LEU A 34 -65.96 -12.93 -32.60
C LEU A 34 -65.72 -14.05 -33.62
N PRO A 35 -65.08 -15.17 -33.22
CA PRO A 35 -64.86 -16.28 -34.14
C PRO A 35 -66.19 -16.92 -34.52
N VAL A 36 -66.31 -17.34 -35.79
CA VAL A 36 -67.48 -18.08 -36.28
C VAL A 36 -67.46 -19.55 -35.85
N SER A 37 -66.30 -20.07 -35.46
CA SER A 37 -66.12 -21.39 -34.85
C SER A 37 -64.81 -21.45 -34.08
N GLY A 38 -64.76 -22.26 -33.01
CA GLY A 38 -63.57 -22.40 -32.16
C GLY A 38 -63.41 -21.24 -31.17
N ALA A 39 -62.30 -21.24 -30.44
CA ALA A 39 -61.90 -20.18 -29.51
C ALA A 39 -60.44 -19.84 -29.75
N LEU A 40 -60.09 -18.55 -29.69
CA LEU A 40 -58.72 -18.11 -29.95
C LEU A 40 -57.85 -18.47 -28.75
N ALA A 41 -56.93 -19.40 -28.96
CA ALA A 41 -55.89 -19.77 -28.01
C ALA A 41 -54.56 -19.76 -28.75
N LEU A 42 -53.77 -18.72 -28.52
CA LEU A 42 -52.44 -18.60 -29.08
C LEU A 42 -51.44 -19.25 -28.13
N ASP A 43 -50.46 -19.96 -28.70
CA ASP A 43 -49.35 -20.54 -27.97
C ASP A 43 -48.24 -19.50 -27.81
N ALA A 44 -48.03 -19.05 -26.58
CA ALA A 44 -46.95 -18.13 -26.24
C ALA A 44 -45.63 -18.89 -26.25
N ASN A 45 -44.64 -18.38 -26.99
CA ASN A 45 -43.35 -19.02 -27.28
C ASN A 45 -43.47 -20.29 -28.15
N GLY A 46 -44.61 -20.46 -28.84
CA GLY A 46 -44.87 -21.54 -29.80
C GLY A 46 -45.26 -21.03 -31.19
N SER A 47 -45.36 -21.95 -32.15
CA SER A 47 -45.80 -21.62 -33.52
C SER A 47 -47.33 -21.61 -33.61
N ASN A 48 -47.86 -20.50 -34.11
CA ASN A 48 -49.28 -20.29 -34.35
C ASN A 48 -49.52 -20.27 -35.86
N ALA A 49 -49.82 -21.44 -36.43
CA ALA A 49 -50.10 -21.55 -37.86
C ALA A 49 -51.35 -20.75 -38.24
N ILE A 50 -51.19 -19.86 -39.20
CA ILE A 50 -52.24 -19.07 -39.84
C ILE A 50 -52.59 -19.75 -41.16
N SER A 51 -53.88 -19.96 -41.42
CA SER A 51 -54.40 -20.44 -42.70
C SER A 51 -55.48 -19.52 -43.22
N VAL A 52 -55.32 -19.04 -44.45
CA VAL A 52 -56.30 -18.14 -45.09
C VAL A 52 -56.79 -18.72 -46.40
N THR A 53 -58.12 -18.78 -46.58
CA THR A 53 -58.75 -19.05 -47.87
C THR A 53 -59.71 -17.92 -48.25
N ALA A 54 -59.91 -17.72 -49.54
CA ALA A 54 -60.94 -16.84 -50.09
C ALA A 54 -61.98 -17.66 -50.85
N THR A 55 -63.25 -17.34 -50.67
CA THR A 55 -64.38 -17.93 -51.40
C THR A 55 -65.03 -16.85 -52.26
N ASP A 56 -65.05 -17.04 -53.58
CA ASP A 56 -65.67 -16.08 -54.50
C ASP A 56 -67.22 -16.14 -54.44
N ALA A 57 -67.90 -15.26 -55.19
CA ALA A 57 -69.36 -15.21 -55.24
C ALA A 57 -70.00 -16.45 -55.89
N ALA A 58 -69.24 -17.22 -56.67
CA ALA A 58 -69.67 -18.48 -57.27
C ALA A 58 -69.45 -19.68 -56.34
N GLY A 59 -68.82 -19.48 -55.18
CA GLY A 59 -68.53 -20.50 -54.19
C GLY A 59 -67.19 -21.24 -54.40
N ASN A 60 -66.34 -20.81 -55.32
CA ASN A 60 -65.01 -21.40 -55.51
C ASN A 60 -64.08 -20.96 -54.37
N ILE A 61 -63.35 -21.92 -53.79
CA ILE A 61 -62.43 -21.67 -52.66
C ILE A 61 -60.99 -21.74 -53.17
N SER A 62 -60.16 -20.76 -52.80
CA SER A 62 -58.73 -20.77 -53.09
C SER A 62 -58.00 -21.90 -52.35
N ALA A 63 -56.79 -22.24 -52.81
CA ALA A 63 -55.85 -22.95 -51.97
C ALA A 63 -55.54 -22.11 -50.70
N PRO A 64 -55.27 -22.75 -49.54
CA PRO A 64 -54.91 -22.02 -48.34
C PRO A 64 -53.53 -21.37 -48.48
N VAL A 65 -53.42 -20.12 -48.07
CA VAL A 65 -52.13 -19.46 -47.79
C VAL A 65 -51.79 -19.72 -46.34
N LEU A 66 -50.59 -20.24 -46.08
CA LEU A 66 -50.10 -20.55 -44.74
C LEU A 66 -49.02 -19.56 -44.30
N LEU A 67 -49.06 -19.17 -43.03
CA LEU A 67 -48.03 -18.35 -42.39
C LEU A 67 -47.82 -18.86 -40.96
N ASP A 68 -46.59 -19.12 -40.56
CA ASP A 68 -46.29 -19.46 -39.17
C ASP A 68 -46.00 -18.17 -38.38
N LEU A 69 -46.82 -17.90 -37.36
CA LEU A 69 -46.62 -16.79 -36.43
C LEU A 69 -46.01 -17.33 -35.14
N THR A 70 -44.75 -16.99 -34.87
CA THR A 70 -44.13 -17.23 -33.56
C THR A 70 -44.36 -16.02 -32.67
N ILE A 71 -44.97 -16.25 -31.51
CA ILE A 71 -45.11 -15.23 -30.47
C ILE A 71 -43.97 -15.47 -29.50
N ASP A 72 -43.07 -14.52 -29.36
CA ASP A 72 -42.00 -14.59 -28.37
C ASP A 72 -42.29 -13.57 -27.26
N THR A 73 -42.41 -14.08 -26.05
CA THR A 73 -42.65 -13.32 -24.82
C THR A 73 -41.53 -13.52 -23.80
N THR A 74 -40.48 -14.26 -24.16
CA THR A 74 -39.42 -14.65 -23.24
C THR A 74 -38.35 -13.56 -23.25
N PRO A 75 -38.09 -12.88 -22.12
CA PRO A 75 -36.99 -11.93 -22.05
C PRO A 75 -35.64 -12.62 -22.30
N PRO A 76 -34.71 -11.97 -23.02
CA PRO A 76 -33.36 -12.50 -23.17
C PRO A 76 -32.59 -12.45 -21.85
N SER A 77 -31.52 -13.25 -21.74
CA SER A 77 -30.54 -13.12 -20.65
C SER A 77 -29.48 -12.04 -20.92
N VAL A 78 -28.95 -11.42 -19.85
CA VAL A 78 -27.83 -10.47 -19.91
C VAL A 78 -26.98 -10.56 -18.64
N ALA A 79 -25.66 -10.43 -18.77
CA ALA A 79 -24.73 -10.31 -17.65
C ALA A 79 -23.56 -9.39 -18.02
N ILE A 80 -22.93 -8.78 -17.02
CA ILE A 80 -21.68 -8.01 -17.14
C ILE A 80 -20.55 -8.90 -16.63
N THR A 81 -19.45 -8.99 -17.38
CA THR A 81 -18.29 -9.86 -17.09
C THR A 81 -16.97 -9.11 -17.00
N SER A 82 -16.94 -7.80 -17.29
CA SER A 82 -15.77 -6.96 -17.04
C SER A 82 -15.45 -6.85 -15.54
N ALA A 83 -14.19 -6.56 -15.23
CA ALA A 83 -13.75 -6.39 -13.84
C ALA A 83 -14.49 -5.21 -13.16
N PRO A 84 -14.82 -5.34 -11.86
CA PRO A 84 -15.47 -4.27 -11.11
C PRO A 84 -14.51 -3.13 -10.70
N LEU A 85 -13.20 -3.26 -10.94
CA LEU A 85 -12.19 -2.26 -10.60
C LEU A 85 -11.37 -1.93 -11.86
N THR A 86 -11.14 -0.65 -12.10
CA THR A 86 -10.33 -0.15 -13.20
C THR A 86 -9.64 1.15 -12.81
N ASN A 87 -8.49 1.46 -13.40
CA ASN A 87 -7.86 2.78 -13.38
C ASN A 87 -8.08 3.54 -14.72
N ASP A 88 -8.68 2.89 -15.71
CA ASP A 88 -9.05 3.47 -16.99
C ASP A 88 -10.34 4.28 -16.84
N SER A 89 -10.26 5.58 -17.14
CA SER A 89 -11.42 6.50 -17.12
C SER A 89 -12.36 6.33 -18.32
N THR A 90 -11.98 5.50 -19.29
CA THR A 90 -12.73 5.14 -20.49
C THR A 90 -12.73 3.62 -20.72
N PRO A 91 -13.17 2.82 -19.72
CA PRO A 91 -12.99 1.37 -19.72
C PRO A 91 -13.79 0.68 -20.82
N VAL A 92 -13.32 -0.51 -21.22
CA VAL A 92 -14.10 -1.44 -22.03
C VAL A 92 -15.02 -2.25 -21.12
N ILE A 93 -16.33 -2.12 -21.31
CA ILE A 93 -17.33 -2.89 -20.57
C ILE A 93 -17.83 -4.04 -21.45
N SER A 94 -17.80 -5.25 -20.91
CA SER A 94 -18.15 -6.47 -21.65
C SER A 94 -19.04 -7.40 -20.84
N GLY A 95 -19.71 -8.31 -21.55
CA GLY A 95 -20.67 -9.21 -20.95
C GLY A 95 -21.17 -10.30 -21.90
N THR A 96 -22.18 -11.03 -21.43
CA THR A 96 -22.89 -12.05 -22.20
C THR A 96 -24.35 -11.66 -22.40
N ALA A 97 -24.92 -12.05 -23.53
CA ALA A 97 -26.36 -11.96 -23.81
C ALA A 97 -26.72 -12.88 -24.98
N GLU A 98 -28.01 -13.10 -25.22
CA GLU A 98 -28.47 -13.87 -26.38
C GLU A 98 -27.99 -13.27 -27.71
N ASP A 99 -27.62 -14.14 -28.66
CA ASP A 99 -27.11 -13.72 -29.97
C ASP A 99 -28.15 -12.88 -30.73
N GLY A 100 -27.72 -11.73 -31.25
CA GLY A 100 -28.59 -10.77 -31.93
C GLY A 100 -29.41 -9.86 -30.99
N ALA A 101 -29.37 -10.05 -29.67
CA ALA A 101 -30.03 -9.15 -28.74
C ALA A 101 -29.35 -7.77 -28.71
N ARG A 102 -30.15 -6.70 -28.69
CA ARG A 102 -29.67 -5.33 -28.54
C ARG A 102 -29.39 -5.05 -27.07
N ILE A 103 -28.18 -4.59 -26.77
CA ILE A 103 -27.75 -4.19 -25.42
C ILE A 103 -27.89 -2.68 -25.26
N SER A 104 -28.45 -2.25 -24.13
CA SER A 104 -28.40 -0.88 -23.63
C SER A 104 -27.58 -0.86 -22.35
N LEU A 105 -26.45 -0.15 -22.37
CA LEU A 105 -25.53 0.00 -21.24
C LEU A 105 -25.61 1.42 -20.71
N VAL A 106 -25.77 1.58 -19.40
CA VAL A 106 -25.69 2.87 -18.70
C VAL A 106 -24.50 2.85 -17.75
N ILE A 107 -23.62 3.86 -17.86
CA ILE A 107 -22.44 4.03 -17.00
C ILE A 107 -22.06 5.52 -16.95
N GLY A 108 -21.76 6.05 -15.76
CA GLY A 108 -21.27 7.43 -15.60
C GLY A 108 -22.17 8.49 -16.25
N GLY A 109 -23.49 8.32 -16.23
CA GLY A 109 -24.45 9.22 -16.86
C GLY A 109 -24.61 9.06 -18.39
N ALA A 110 -23.80 8.25 -19.05
CA ALA A 110 -23.89 7.94 -20.48
C ALA A 110 -24.70 6.66 -20.75
N THR A 111 -25.45 6.65 -21.85
CA THR A 111 -26.09 5.44 -22.39
C THR A 111 -25.44 5.05 -23.72
N TYR A 112 -25.00 3.80 -23.82
CA TYR A 112 -24.46 3.20 -25.03
C TYR A 112 -25.35 2.06 -25.51
N THR A 113 -25.26 1.71 -26.80
CA THR A 113 -25.93 0.51 -27.31
C THR A 113 -25.03 -0.28 -28.23
N THR A 114 -25.12 -1.60 -28.16
CA THR A 114 -24.47 -2.54 -29.08
C THR A 114 -25.41 -3.72 -29.37
N THR A 115 -24.98 -4.67 -30.17
CA THR A 115 -25.69 -5.93 -30.40
C THR A 115 -24.78 -7.08 -30.00
N ALA A 116 -25.31 -8.03 -29.24
CA ALA A 116 -24.58 -9.23 -28.88
C ALA A 116 -24.34 -10.11 -30.11
N SER A 117 -23.13 -10.65 -30.24
CA SER A 117 -22.70 -11.50 -31.34
C SER A 117 -21.96 -12.71 -30.78
N GLY A 118 -22.37 -13.91 -31.19
CA GLY A 118 -21.83 -15.15 -30.67
C GLY A 118 -22.03 -15.34 -29.16
N GLY A 119 -23.10 -14.75 -28.60
CA GLY A 119 -23.42 -14.82 -27.17
C GLY A 119 -22.69 -13.81 -26.27
N THR A 120 -21.89 -12.91 -26.84
CA THR A 120 -21.10 -11.91 -26.09
C THR A 120 -21.34 -10.50 -26.61
N TRP A 121 -21.08 -9.50 -25.77
CA TRP A 121 -21.12 -8.09 -26.15
C TRP A 121 -19.97 -7.34 -25.50
N SER A 122 -19.54 -6.25 -26.15
CA SER A 122 -18.49 -5.37 -25.65
C SER A 122 -18.75 -3.94 -26.13
N ILE A 123 -18.47 -2.97 -25.27
CA ILE A 123 -18.52 -1.54 -25.55
C ILE A 123 -17.21 -0.93 -25.06
N ASP A 124 -16.39 -0.48 -26.00
CA ASP A 124 -15.23 0.36 -25.73
C ASP A 124 -15.69 1.80 -25.55
N THR A 125 -15.70 2.29 -24.31
CA THR A 125 -16.22 3.64 -24.00
C THR A 125 -15.26 4.75 -24.45
N THR A 126 -14.03 4.43 -24.85
CA THR A 126 -13.10 5.37 -25.48
C THR A 126 -13.56 5.75 -26.89
N THR A 127 -14.03 4.77 -27.66
CA THR A 127 -14.32 4.94 -29.09
C THR A 127 -15.81 4.98 -29.41
N ALA A 128 -16.66 4.38 -28.57
CA ALA A 128 -18.11 4.42 -28.73
C ALA A 128 -18.66 5.81 -28.42
N LEU A 129 -19.62 6.26 -29.24
CA LEU A 129 -20.37 7.48 -28.96
C LEU A 129 -21.66 7.12 -28.20
N PRO A 130 -21.94 7.77 -27.06
CA PRO A 130 -23.17 7.52 -26.33
C PRO A 130 -24.39 8.00 -27.13
N VAL A 131 -25.47 7.23 -27.07
CA VAL A 131 -26.77 7.61 -27.65
C VAL A 131 -27.52 8.63 -26.78
N ASN A 132 -27.13 8.78 -25.52
CA ASN A 132 -27.63 9.79 -24.58
C ASN A 132 -26.58 10.08 -23.50
N GLY A 133 -26.49 11.33 -23.05
CA GLY A 133 -25.56 11.76 -21.99
C GLY A 133 -24.10 11.87 -22.46
N SER A 134 -23.22 12.07 -21.48
CA SER A 134 -21.76 12.08 -21.61
C SER A 134 -21.17 11.21 -20.51
N LEU A 135 -20.03 10.56 -20.79
CA LEU A 135 -19.36 9.71 -19.81
C LEU A 135 -18.63 10.57 -18.79
N GLU A 136 -19.08 10.51 -17.54
CA GLU A 136 -18.43 11.12 -16.40
C GLU A 136 -18.35 10.09 -15.28
N LEU A 137 -17.15 9.53 -15.09
CA LEU A 137 -16.92 8.54 -14.03
C LEU A 137 -16.55 9.24 -12.71
N GLY A 138 -17.18 8.81 -11.62
CA GLY A 138 -16.75 9.07 -10.25
C GLY A 138 -15.95 7.88 -9.68
N SER A 139 -15.70 7.87 -8.38
CA SER A 139 -15.00 6.74 -7.71
C SER A 139 -15.82 5.45 -7.68
N VAL A 140 -17.15 5.54 -7.68
CA VAL A 140 -18.09 4.42 -7.80
C VAL A 140 -19.10 4.72 -8.89
N ASN A 141 -19.24 3.81 -9.86
CA ASN A 141 -20.12 3.99 -11.01
C ASN A 141 -21.00 2.75 -11.18
N THR A 142 -22.29 2.86 -10.90
CA THR A 142 -23.21 1.75 -11.15
C THR A 142 -23.37 1.56 -12.67
N VAL A 143 -22.91 0.41 -13.15
CA VAL A 143 -23.05 -0.05 -14.53
C VAL A 143 -24.33 -0.86 -14.64
N VAL A 144 -25.20 -0.50 -15.58
CA VAL A 144 -26.48 -1.17 -15.80
C VAL A 144 -26.61 -1.62 -17.25
N ALA A 145 -26.75 -2.93 -17.49
CA ALA A 145 -26.99 -3.50 -18.82
C ALA A 145 -28.39 -4.11 -18.92
N VAL A 146 -29.09 -3.82 -20.02
CA VAL A 146 -30.39 -4.42 -20.38
C VAL A 146 -30.29 -4.92 -21.82
N ALA A 147 -30.65 -6.18 -22.05
CA ALA A 147 -30.82 -6.75 -23.38
C ALA A 147 -32.28 -6.68 -23.85
N THR A 148 -32.49 -6.46 -25.14
CA THR A 148 -33.79 -6.56 -25.82
C THR A 148 -33.66 -7.47 -27.03
N ASP A 149 -34.50 -8.50 -27.12
CA ASP A 149 -34.48 -9.47 -28.23
C ASP A 149 -35.11 -8.89 -29.52
N ALA A 150 -35.20 -9.72 -30.57
CA ALA A 150 -35.80 -9.32 -31.84
C ALA A 150 -37.33 -9.13 -31.78
N ALA A 151 -38.01 -9.74 -30.81
CA ALA A 151 -39.45 -9.60 -30.58
C ALA A 151 -39.81 -8.38 -29.70
N GLY A 152 -38.80 -7.74 -29.09
CA GLY A 152 -38.95 -6.58 -28.24
C GLY A 152 -39.07 -6.90 -26.75
N ASN A 153 -38.84 -8.14 -26.32
CA ASN A 153 -38.83 -8.48 -24.90
C ASN A 153 -37.52 -7.98 -24.27
N ALA A 154 -37.63 -7.34 -23.12
CA ALA A 154 -36.48 -6.79 -22.39
C ALA A 154 -36.14 -7.66 -21.17
N SER A 155 -34.86 -7.97 -21.01
CA SER A 155 -34.30 -8.60 -19.81
C SER A 155 -34.52 -7.73 -18.55
N GLY A 156 -34.36 -8.31 -17.36
CA GLY A 156 -34.09 -7.53 -16.15
C GLY A 156 -32.70 -6.87 -16.21
N PRO A 157 -32.45 -5.79 -15.44
CA PRO A 157 -31.14 -5.14 -15.44
C PRO A 157 -30.07 -6.03 -14.82
N ALA A 158 -28.97 -6.27 -15.54
CA ALA A 158 -27.71 -6.69 -14.93
C ALA A 158 -27.00 -5.45 -14.37
N GLN A 159 -26.59 -5.51 -13.11
CA GLN A 159 -25.92 -4.40 -12.43
C GLN A 159 -24.60 -4.82 -11.82
N GLN A 160 -23.61 -3.94 -11.91
CA GLN A 160 -22.30 -4.06 -11.29
C GLN A 160 -21.80 -2.65 -10.96
N ASP A 161 -21.24 -2.45 -9.77
CA ASP A 161 -20.50 -1.21 -9.51
C ASP A 161 -19.09 -1.33 -10.10
N LEU A 162 -18.71 -0.31 -10.88
CA LEU A 162 -17.37 -0.10 -11.37
C LEU A 162 -16.67 0.95 -10.51
N LEU A 163 -15.62 0.53 -9.83
CA LEU A 163 -14.74 1.37 -9.06
C LEU A 163 -13.65 1.95 -9.96
N LEU A 164 -13.55 3.27 -10.02
CA LEU A 164 -12.45 3.96 -10.69
C LEU A 164 -11.37 4.26 -9.64
N TYR A 165 -10.28 3.51 -9.69
CA TYR A 165 -9.13 3.72 -8.84
C TYR A 165 -8.26 4.86 -9.38
N SER A 166 -7.83 5.73 -8.48
CA SER A 166 -6.85 6.77 -8.75
C SER A 166 -5.89 6.84 -7.56
N PRO A 167 -4.56 6.93 -7.80
CA PRO A 167 -3.59 7.17 -6.74
C PRO A 167 -3.95 8.39 -5.90
N VAL A 168 -3.63 8.36 -4.62
CA VAL A 168 -3.78 9.51 -3.74
C VAL A 168 -2.83 10.61 -4.20
N GLN A 169 -3.35 11.76 -4.58
CA GLN A 169 -2.54 12.90 -4.99
C GLN A 169 -2.30 13.82 -3.79
N LEU A 170 -1.05 14.15 -3.45
CA LEU A 170 -0.77 15.08 -2.34
C LEU A 170 -1.40 16.47 -2.53
N ALA A 171 -1.65 16.89 -3.78
CA ALA A 171 -2.41 18.10 -4.09
C ALA A 171 -3.85 18.06 -3.55
N GLN A 172 -4.48 16.88 -3.49
CA GLN A 172 -5.82 16.71 -2.91
C GLN A 172 -5.78 16.81 -1.38
N ILE A 173 -4.73 16.25 -0.75
CA ILE A 173 -4.50 16.41 0.68
C ILE A 173 -4.32 17.89 1.04
N THR A 174 -3.55 18.63 0.23
CA THR A 174 -3.36 20.08 0.37
C THR A 174 -4.69 20.86 0.23
N ALA A 175 -5.62 20.35 -0.60
CA ALA A 175 -6.97 20.90 -0.74
C ALA A 175 -7.92 20.50 0.39
N GLY A 176 -7.47 19.70 1.37
CA GLY A 176 -8.24 19.26 2.53
C GLY A 176 -9.00 17.94 2.33
N ASN A 177 -8.71 17.18 1.27
CA ASN A 177 -9.35 15.89 1.00
C ASN A 177 -8.49 14.74 1.52
N GLY A 178 -8.99 13.93 2.45
CA GLY A 178 -8.37 12.65 2.81
C GLY A 178 -7.15 12.70 3.74
N GLY A 179 -6.79 13.87 4.29
CA GLY A 179 -5.68 14.01 5.23
C GLY A 179 -5.36 15.47 5.58
N PHE A 180 -4.17 15.71 6.11
CA PHE A 180 -3.64 17.04 6.41
C PHE A 180 -2.15 17.14 6.04
N VAL A 181 -1.65 18.36 5.90
CA VAL A 181 -0.24 18.66 5.57
C VAL A 181 0.49 19.12 6.82
N ILE A 182 1.76 18.74 6.99
CA ILE A 182 2.67 19.33 7.97
C ILE A 182 3.66 20.22 7.23
N ASN A 183 3.57 21.53 7.44
CA ASN A 183 4.40 22.53 6.78
C ASN A 183 5.65 22.82 7.60
N GLY A 184 6.81 22.81 6.93
CA GLY A 184 8.10 23.10 7.55
C GLY A 184 8.20 24.53 8.11
N GLU A 185 8.95 24.72 9.20
CA GLU A 185 9.10 26.03 9.86
C GLU A 185 9.80 27.07 8.96
N ALA A 186 10.82 26.66 8.21
CA ALA A 186 11.57 27.52 7.30
C ALA A 186 12.17 26.74 6.13
N SER A 187 12.53 27.45 5.06
CA SER A 187 13.20 26.86 3.90
C SER A 187 14.59 26.32 4.27
N PHE A 188 15.02 25.27 3.56
CA PHE A 188 16.32 24.59 3.74
C PHE A 188 16.54 23.86 5.08
N ASN A 189 15.57 23.87 5.99
CA ASN A 189 15.64 23.08 7.24
C ASN A 189 15.55 21.55 6.98
N ASN A 190 15.04 21.15 5.82
CA ASN A 190 14.69 19.78 5.44
C ASN A 190 13.86 19.07 6.52
N SER A 191 12.83 19.74 7.04
CA SER A 191 11.82 19.07 7.87
C SER A 191 11.23 17.88 7.13
N GLY A 192 11.10 16.74 7.82
CA GLY A 192 10.69 15.48 7.20
C GLY A 192 11.84 14.69 6.59
N TYR A 193 13.10 15.06 6.84
CA TYR A 193 14.27 14.26 6.47
C TYR A 193 14.20 12.86 7.09
N SER A 194 13.74 12.79 8.34
CA SER A 194 13.33 11.58 9.03
C SER A 194 11.99 11.81 9.71
N VAL A 195 11.16 10.78 9.75
CA VAL A 195 9.85 10.80 10.41
C VAL A 195 9.64 9.48 11.13
N SER A 196 8.91 9.51 12.24
CA SER A 196 8.53 8.30 12.98
C SER A 196 7.22 8.52 13.74
N SER A 197 6.51 7.44 14.01
CA SER A 197 5.50 7.46 15.08
C SER A 197 6.22 7.69 16.41
N ALA A 198 5.70 8.59 17.22
CA ALA A 198 6.25 8.89 18.54
C ALA A 198 5.59 8.08 19.66
N GLY A 199 4.50 7.34 19.38
CA GLY A 199 3.61 6.83 20.41
C GLY A 199 2.82 7.95 21.09
N ASP A 200 2.12 7.65 22.17
CA ASP A 200 1.41 8.65 22.97
C ASP A 200 2.38 9.31 23.95
N VAL A 201 3.03 10.40 23.52
CA VAL A 201 4.05 11.06 24.35
C VAL A 201 3.43 11.99 25.38
N ASN A 202 2.16 12.34 25.24
CA ASN A 202 1.48 13.32 26.09
C ASN A 202 0.41 12.70 27.02
N GLY A 203 0.10 11.41 26.84
CA GLY A 203 -0.86 10.66 27.63
C GLY A 203 -2.32 10.97 27.29
N ASP A 204 -2.62 11.48 26.10
CA ASP A 204 -3.99 11.80 25.67
C ASP A 204 -4.73 10.64 24.99
N GLY A 205 -4.04 9.51 24.81
CA GLY A 205 -4.54 8.28 24.20
C GLY A 205 -4.44 8.26 22.68
N LEU A 206 -3.85 9.28 22.05
CA LEU A 206 -3.58 9.33 20.61
C LEU A 206 -2.08 9.21 20.36
N ALA A 207 -1.71 8.50 19.29
CA ALA A 207 -0.32 8.46 18.87
C ALA A 207 0.10 9.80 18.25
N ASP A 208 1.31 10.24 18.60
CA ASP A 208 1.94 11.46 18.15
C ASP A 208 2.95 11.18 17.02
N LEU A 209 3.45 12.24 16.38
CA LEU A 209 4.43 12.16 15.29
C LEU A 209 5.72 12.87 15.66
N LEU A 210 6.86 12.29 15.29
CA LEU A 210 8.18 12.88 15.44
C LEU A 210 8.77 13.21 14.07
N ILE A 211 9.14 14.46 13.85
CA ILE A 211 9.65 14.98 12.57
C ILE A 211 11.05 15.55 12.76
N GLY A 212 12.04 14.96 12.10
CA GLY A 212 13.42 15.43 12.09
C GLY A 212 13.66 16.53 11.05
N ALA A 213 14.46 17.54 11.40
CA ALA A 213 14.90 18.64 10.55
C ALA A 213 16.39 18.94 10.82
N PRO A 214 17.31 18.11 10.31
CA PRO A 214 18.73 18.14 10.69
C PRO A 214 19.46 19.43 10.34
N PHE A 215 18.91 20.24 9.43
CA PHE A 215 19.52 21.51 9.02
C PHE A 215 18.82 22.73 9.60
N ALA A 216 17.84 22.54 10.49
CA ALA A 216 17.19 23.63 11.19
C ALA A 216 18.10 24.26 12.26
N GLY A 217 17.82 25.52 12.59
CA GLY A 217 18.49 26.24 13.67
C GLY A 217 19.86 26.84 13.30
N PRO A 218 20.50 27.57 14.24
CA PRO A 218 21.80 28.18 14.00
C PRO A 218 22.86 27.13 13.67
N TYR A 219 23.66 27.37 12.63
CA TYR A 219 24.76 26.50 12.21
C TYR A 219 24.34 25.05 11.86
N SER A 220 23.05 24.81 11.56
CA SER A 220 22.53 23.44 11.32
C SER A 220 22.75 22.50 12.51
N ASN A 221 22.57 23.01 13.73
CA ASN A 221 22.53 22.18 14.92
C ASN A 221 21.36 21.17 14.90
N GLY A 222 20.35 21.42 14.09
CA GLY A 222 19.22 20.53 13.85
C GLY A 222 18.10 20.75 14.86
N ARG A 223 16.89 20.34 14.48
CA ARG A 223 15.71 20.32 15.35
C ARG A 223 14.90 19.05 15.09
N SER A 224 14.14 18.64 16.08
CA SER A 224 13.05 17.67 15.89
C SER A 224 11.75 18.24 16.44
N TYR A 225 10.61 17.87 15.88
CA TYR A 225 9.29 18.38 16.26
C TYR A 225 8.41 17.22 16.65
N VAL A 226 7.80 17.34 17.83
CA VAL A 226 6.79 16.42 18.31
C VAL A 226 5.45 17.05 18.02
N VAL A 227 4.68 16.43 17.14
CA VAL A 227 3.36 16.88 16.71
C VAL A 227 2.32 15.99 17.35
N TYR A 228 1.47 16.56 18.21
CA TYR A 228 0.48 15.77 18.91
C TYR A 228 -0.62 15.27 17.98
N GLY A 229 -0.99 14.01 18.17
CA GLY A 229 -2.12 13.34 17.58
C GLY A 229 -3.41 14.10 17.89
N LYS A 230 -4.35 14.07 16.94
CA LYS A 230 -5.68 14.66 17.10
C LYS A 230 -6.70 13.74 16.49
N SER A 231 -7.86 13.63 17.12
CA SER A 231 -8.97 12.80 16.64
C SER A 231 -9.55 13.29 15.31
N VAL A 232 -9.36 14.56 14.98
CA VAL A 232 -9.72 15.16 13.69
C VAL A 232 -8.67 16.20 13.31
N ASN A 233 -8.01 16.01 12.17
CA ASN A 233 -7.14 17.00 11.55
C ASN A 233 -7.57 17.28 10.12
N THR A 234 -8.21 18.43 9.91
CA THR A 234 -8.56 18.92 8.55
C THR A 234 -7.75 20.16 8.18
N ASN A 235 -7.00 20.74 9.12
CA ASN A 235 -6.18 21.92 8.88
C ASN A 235 -4.70 21.51 8.80
N PRO A 236 -3.89 22.19 7.97
CA PRO A 236 -2.44 22.03 8.00
C PRO A 236 -1.87 22.29 9.40
N VAL A 237 -0.84 21.54 9.77
CA VAL A 237 -0.01 21.77 10.96
C VAL A 237 1.21 22.55 10.53
N GLU A 238 1.45 23.70 11.15
CA GLU A 238 2.65 24.50 10.92
C GLU A 238 3.72 24.14 11.96
N LEU A 239 4.91 23.70 11.55
CA LEU A 239 5.98 23.41 12.52
C LEU A 239 6.44 24.65 13.30
N ALA A 240 6.17 25.86 12.80
CA ALA A 240 6.35 27.10 13.53
C ALA A 240 5.41 27.20 14.76
N ASP A 241 4.19 26.69 14.66
CA ASP A 241 3.23 26.63 15.77
C ASP A 241 3.70 25.59 16.81
N ILE A 242 4.22 24.46 16.35
CA ILE A 242 4.81 23.42 17.20
C ILE A 242 6.03 23.99 17.96
N ALA A 243 6.88 24.77 17.29
CA ALA A 243 8.00 25.46 17.93
C ALA A 243 7.55 26.51 18.97
N ALA A 244 6.37 27.09 18.78
CA ALA A 244 5.72 27.99 19.74
C ALA A 244 4.94 27.25 20.86
N GLY A 245 4.95 25.91 20.86
CA GLY A 245 4.28 25.08 21.87
C GLY A 245 2.79 24.83 21.61
N ILE A 246 2.30 25.05 20.39
CA ILE A 246 0.89 24.87 20.02
C ILE A 246 0.72 23.53 19.32
N GLY A 247 0.02 22.59 19.97
CA GLY A 247 -0.25 21.26 19.40
C GLY A 247 0.96 20.31 19.37
N GLY A 248 1.98 20.58 20.17
CA GLY A 248 3.21 19.82 20.22
C GLY A 248 4.34 20.64 20.86
N PHE A 249 5.58 20.16 20.77
CA PHE A 249 6.78 20.88 21.20
C PHE A 249 7.98 20.60 20.29
N VAL A 250 8.98 21.48 20.33
CA VAL A 250 10.23 21.34 19.58
C VAL A 250 11.38 20.86 20.48
N ILE A 251 12.22 20.01 19.93
CA ILE A 251 13.51 19.57 20.48
C ILE A 251 14.60 20.34 19.73
N LEU A 252 15.38 21.12 20.47
CA LEU A 252 16.43 21.98 19.95
C LEU A 252 17.78 21.24 19.98
N GLY A 253 18.45 21.17 18.83
CA GLY A 253 19.79 20.61 18.70
C GLY A 253 20.83 21.31 19.57
N GLU A 254 21.78 20.55 20.10
CA GLU A 254 22.93 21.09 20.84
C GLU A 254 23.79 21.96 19.90
N GLN A 255 24.23 23.12 20.39
CA GLN A 255 25.19 23.93 19.65
C GLN A 255 26.59 23.38 19.89
N SER A 256 27.26 22.92 18.83
CA SER A 256 28.65 22.49 18.87
C SER A 256 29.59 23.65 19.24
N ALA A 257 30.66 23.35 19.97
CA ALA A 257 31.66 24.33 20.37
C ALA A 257 32.54 24.80 19.18
N ASP A 258 32.57 24.05 18.09
CA ASP A 258 33.37 24.31 16.89
C ASP A 258 32.53 24.90 15.74
N PHE A 259 31.23 25.12 15.94
CA PHE A 259 30.26 25.61 14.96
C PHE A 259 30.08 24.68 13.75
N SER A 260 30.41 23.40 13.87
CA SER A 260 30.10 22.38 12.87
C SER A 260 28.65 21.88 13.02
N SER A 261 28.13 21.24 11.97
CA SER A 261 26.75 20.75 11.93
C SER A 261 26.65 19.40 12.62
N ASP A 262 26.16 19.37 13.85
CA ASP A 262 25.89 18.12 14.59
C ASP A 262 24.74 17.29 14.01
N ALA A 263 23.88 17.93 13.20
CA ALA A 263 22.78 17.32 12.45
C ALA A 263 21.77 16.55 13.33
N SER A 264 21.39 17.10 14.50
CA SER A 264 20.37 16.49 15.35
C SER A 264 19.02 16.37 14.62
N GLY A 265 18.36 15.23 14.73
CA GLY A 265 17.15 14.93 13.95
C GLY A 265 17.46 14.35 12.56
N TRP A 266 18.71 13.95 12.30
CA TRP A 266 19.05 13.18 11.11
C TRP A 266 18.30 11.84 11.08
N SER A 267 18.26 11.17 12.23
CA SER A 267 17.40 10.03 12.48
C SER A 267 16.59 10.28 13.74
N VAL A 268 15.31 9.88 13.70
CA VAL A 268 14.38 10.00 14.81
C VAL A 268 13.55 8.73 14.91
N ALA A 269 13.20 8.34 16.12
CA ALA A 269 12.32 7.19 16.39
C ALA A 269 11.49 7.43 17.66
N GLY A 270 10.28 6.89 17.70
CA GLY A 270 9.64 6.58 18.98
C GLY A 270 10.49 5.53 19.72
N ALA A 271 10.79 5.79 20.99
CA ALA A 271 11.63 4.93 21.81
C ALA A 271 10.81 3.85 22.56
N GLY A 272 9.49 4.02 22.64
CA GLY A 272 8.65 3.28 23.59
C GLY A 272 8.78 3.87 25.00
N ASP A 273 8.28 3.17 26.01
CA ASP A 273 8.44 3.59 27.41
C ASP A 273 9.77 3.06 27.96
N VAL A 274 10.84 3.85 27.86
CA VAL A 274 12.17 3.39 28.25
C VAL A 274 12.45 3.61 29.74
N ASN A 275 11.67 4.47 30.40
CA ASN A 275 11.85 4.84 31.79
C ASN A 275 10.79 4.24 32.74
N GLY A 276 9.75 3.59 32.19
CA GLY A 276 8.68 2.94 32.91
C GLY A 276 7.65 3.91 33.50
N ASP A 277 7.51 5.12 32.96
CA ASP A 277 6.54 6.11 33.45
C ASP A 277 5.16 6.02 32.78
N GLY A 278 5.02 5.13 31.79
CA GLY A 278 3.79 4.86 31.07
C GLY A 278 3.52 5.80 29.89
N LEU A 279 4.42 6.74 29.59
CA LEU A 279 4.37 7.56 28.39
C LEU A 279 5.37 7.06 27.36
N ALA A 280 5.09 7.32 26.09
CA ALA A 280 6.07 7.06 25.05
C ALA A 280 7.21 8.09 25.11
N ASP A 281 8.45 7.60 24.99
CA ASP A 281 9.66 8.39 24.90
C ASP A 281 10.15 8.51 23.46
N LEU A 282 11.14 9.38 23.25
CA LEU A 282 11.64 9.75 21.92
C LEU A 282 13.14 9.55 21.83
N LEU A 283 13.62 9.09 20.68
CA LEU A 283 15.04 8.92 20.39
C LEU A 283 15.44 9.80 19.20
N VAL A 284 16.46 10.64 19.42
CA VAL A 284 16.98 11.59 18.41
C VAL A 284 18.46 11.33 18.18
N GLY A 285 18.84 11.03 16.95
CA GLY A 285 20.22 10.80 16.53
C GLY A 285 20.88 12.06 15.96
N SER A 286 22.18 12.22 16.25
CA SER A 286 23.02 13.35 15.87
C SER A 286 24.42 12.84 15.50
N TYR A 287 24.54 12.31 14.28
CA TYR A 287 25.73 11.56 13.89
C TYR A 287 27.00 12.41 13.75
N GLY A 288 26.84 13.72 13.52
CA GLY A 288 27.95 14.66 13.34
C GLY A 288 28.48 15.23 14.64
N ASN A 289 27.91 14.87 15.79
CA ASN A 289 28.30 15.44 17.08
C ASN A 289 29.69 14.95 17.51
N ASP A 290 30.47 15.90 18.06
CA ASP A 290 31.89 15.72 18.36
C ASP A 290 32.21 15.53 19.86
N ALA A 291 31.20 15.35 20.72
CA ALA A 291 31.39 15.41 22.19
C ALA A 291 32.45 14.43 22.73
N ASN A 292 32.58 13.24 22.13
CA ASN A 292 33.56 12.21 22.49
C ASN A 292 34.63 11.99 21.41
N GLY A 293 34.77 12.93 20.46
CA GLY A 293 35.66 12.77 19.32
C GLY A 293 35.00 13.14 18.00
N ASN A 294 35.81 13.42 16.96
CA ASN A 294 35.36 13.89 15.65
C ASN A 294 34.33 12.92 15.03
N ASN A 295 33.11 13.33 14.79
CA ASN A 295 31.98 12.52 14.32
C ASN A 295 31.83 11.19 15.08
N SER A 296 32.13 11.20 16.38
CA SER A 296 31.82 10.06 17.26
C SER A 296 30.31 9.81 17.31
N GLY A 297 29.54 10.87 17.11
CA GLY A 297 28.09 10.86 17.08
C GLY A 297 27.49 10.84 18.49
N ARG A 298 26.20 11.17 18.56
CA ARG A 298 25.45 11.21 19.82
C ARG A 298 24.00 10.85 19.56
N SER A 299 23.35 10.30 20.57
CA SER A 299 21.90 10.13 20.59
C SER A 299 21.31 10.65 21.89
N TYR A 300 20.04 11.04 21.84
CA TYR A 300 19.34 11.65 22.95
C TYR A 300 18.01 10.95 23.14
N VAL A 301 17.72 10.57 24.38
CA VAL A 301 16.40 10.10 24.75
C VAL A 301 15.67 11.23 25.43
N VAL A 302 14.53 11.65 24.88
CA VAL A 302 13.67 12.69 25.44
C VAL A 302 12.41 12.03 25.96
N PHE A 303 12.12 12.21 27.25
CA PHE A 303 10.98 11.57 27.86
C PHE A 303 9.65 12.21 27.47
N GLY A 304 8.63 11.36 27.35
CA GLY A 304 7.24 11.77 27.26
C GLY A 304 6.85 12.70 28.41
N LYS A 305 5.81 13.52 28.19
CA LYS A 305 5.29 14.44 29.19
C LYS A 305 3.82 14.77 28.97
N SER A 306 3.04 14.66 30.03
CA SER A 306 1.66 15.16 30.06
C SER A 306 1.57 16.65 30.34
N ASP A 307 2.67 17.30 30.75
CA ASP A 307 2.70 18.71 31.13
C ASP A 307 3.60 19.57 30.23
N ASN A 308 3.03 20.70 29.80
CA ASN A 308 3.72 21.86 29.22
C ASN A 308 4.54 21.63 27.94
N ASN A 309 4.08 22.26 26.85
CA ASN A 309 4.65 22.20 25.51
C ASN A 309 5.94 23.04 25.31
N ASN A 310 6.63 23.40 26.39
CA ASN A 310 7.90 24.10 26.29
C ASN A 310 8.94 23.28 25.49
N PRO A 311 9.81 23.96 24.73
CA PRO A 311 10.92 23.32 24.04
C PRO A 311 11.82 22.50 24.97
N VAL A 312 12.40 21.43 24.43
CA VAL A 312 13.46 20.65 25.08
C VAL A 312 14.79 21.03 24.44
N ASP A 313 15.75 21.48 25.24
CA ASP A 313 17.09 21.84 24.77
C ASP A 313 18.08 20.71 25.07
N LEU A 314 18.58 20.07 24.00
CA LEU A 314 19.50 18.94 24.09
C LEU A 314 20.82 19.29 24.78
N ALA A 315 21.27 20.54 24.71
CA ALA A 315 22.49 21.00 25.40
C ALA A 315 22.37 20.91 26.94
N THR A 316 21.14 20.88 27.45
CA THR A 316 20.85 20.83 28.90
C THR A 316 20.20 19.52 29.34
N LEU A 317 20.06 18.54 28.43
CA LEU A 317 19.35 17.30 28.70
C LEU A 317 20.08 16.43 29.72
N ALA A 318 21.41 16.41 29.67
CA ALA A 318 22.25 15.67 30.60
C ALA A 318 22.01 16.14 32.06
N GLY A 319 21.52 15.22 32.91
CA GLY A 319 21.20 15.52 34.31
C GLY A 319 19.87 16.27 34.52
N SER A 320 19.08 16.44 33.46
CA SER A 320 17.69 16.91 33.57
C SER A 320 16.74 15.77 33.91
N THR A 321 15.49 16.09 34.26
CA THR A 321 14.41 15.10 34.39
C THR A 321 13.68 14.86 33.06
N ARG A 322 14.18 15.42 31.95
CA ARG A 322 13.51 15.42 30.64
C ARG A 322 14.08 14.38 29.69
N GLY A 323 15.07 13.61 30.11
CA GLY A 323 15.74 12.64 29.27
C GLY A 323 17.18 12.40 29.70
N PHE A 324 17.92 11.70 28.85
CA PHE A 324 19.35 11.44 29.03
C PHE A 324 20.08 11.40 27.69
N VAL A 325 21.41 11.35 27.77
CA VAL A 325 22.28 11.44 26.61
C VAL A 325 23.11 10.17 26.46
N ILE A 326 23.28 9.72 25.21
CA ILE A 326 24.09 8.57 24.84
C ILE A 326 25.23 9.07 23.96
N ASN A 327 26.45 9.06 24.48
CA ASN A 327 27.63 9.58 23.77
C ASN A 327 28.30 8.49 22.94
N GLY A 328 28.74 8.84 21.74
CA GLY A 328 29.55 7.99 20.85
C GLY A 328 30.78 7.40 21.51
N GLU A 329 31.25 6.27 20.99
CA GLU A 329 32.39 5.54 21.55
C GLU A 329 33.74 6.15 21.13
N SER A 330 33.99 6.27 19.81
CA SER A 330 35.27 6.72 19.25
C SER A 330 35.11 7.69 18.08
N ASP A 331 36.20 8.38 17.72
CA ASP A 331 36.30 9.21 16.52
C ASP A 331 35.80 8.46 15.27
N TYR A 332 34.94 9.11 14.49
CA TYR A 332 34.42 8.67 13.19
C TYR A 332 33.62 7.36 13.21
N ASP A 333 33.13 6.93 14.37
CA ASP A 333 32.19 5.79 14.46
C ASP A 333 30.80 6.15 13.92
N VAL A 334 30.44 7.44 13.93
CA VAL A 334 29.20 7.98 13.35
C VAL A 334 27.94 7.37 13.99
N SER A 335 27.95 7.23 15.32
CA SER A 335 26.80 6.71 16.08
C SER A 335 25.58 7.64 15.99
N GLY A 336 24.37 7.09 16.01
CA GLY A 336 23.14 7.91 15.91
C GLY A 336 22.77 8.31 14.47
N ARG A 337 23.45 7.77 13.46
CA ARG A 337 22.99 7.91 12.06
C ARG A 337 21.69 7.16 11.81
N SER A 338 21.51 6.01 12.45
CA SER A 338 20.27 5.23 12.45
C SER A 338 19.98 4.83 13.89
N VAL A 339 18.76 5.08 14.32
CA VAL A 339 18.26 4.80 15.67
C VAL A 339 16.87 4.19 15.57
N ALA A 340 16.53 3.30 16.49
CA ALA A 340 15.20 2.74 16.62
C ALA A 340 14.93 2.31 18.07
N SER A 341 13.66 2.17 18.44
CA SER A 341 13.31 1.27 19.55
C SER A 341 13.74 -0.15 19.16
N ALA A 342 14.26 -0.89 20.14
CA ALA A 342 14.56 -2.30 20.01
C ALA A 342 13.37 -3.19 20.42
N GLY A 343 12.33 -2.61 21.04
CA GLY A 343 11.35 -3.38 21.81
C GLY A 343 11.93 -3.82 23.15
N ASP A 344 11.26 -4.74 23.85
CA ASP A 344 11.80 -5.35 25.08
C ASP A 344 12.63 -6.59 24.68
N VAL A 345 13.94 -6.42 24.50
CA VAL A 345 14.81 -7.49 24.02
C VAL A 345 15.34 -8.37 25.16
N ASN A 346 15.18 -7.92 26.40
CA ASN A 346 15.72 -8.55 27.59
C ASN A 346 14.63 -9.18 28.50
N GLY A 347 13.36 -8.85 28.25
CA GLY A 347 12.17 -9.36 28.95
C GLY A 347 11.87 -8.66 30.29
N ASP A 348 12.34 -7.43 30.50
CA ASP A 348 12.14 -6.69 31.76
C ASP A 348 10.90 -5.78 31.78
N GLY A 349 10.21 -5.68 30.64
CA GLY A 349 9.00 -4.90 30.45
C GLY A 349 9.22 -3.42 30.12
N LEU A 350 10.47 -2.96 30.03
CA LEU A 350 10.81 -1.63 29.51
C LEU A 350 11.19 -1.72 28.04
N SER A 351 10.99 -0.62 27.32
CA SER A 351 11.47 -0.54 25.95
C SER A 351 12.99 -0.33 25.92
N ASP A 352 13.68 -1.10 25.09
CA ASP A 352 15.10 -0.97 24.83
C ASP A 352 15.36 -0.16 23.54
N LEU A 353 16.61 0.20 23.30
CA LEU A 353 17.03 1.02 22.17
C LEU A 353 18.11 0.33 21.36
N ILE A 354 18.12 0.57 20.04
CA ILE A 354 19.24 0.20 19.17
C ILE A 354 19.78 1.42 18.42
N ILE A 355 21.10 1.55 18.42
CA ILE A 355 21.84 2.65 17.77
C ILE A 355 22.91 2.07 16.85
N GLY A 356 22.87 2.47 15.57
CA GLY A 356 23.88 2.10 14.58
C GLY A 356 25.08 3.07 14.57
N ALA A 357 26.28 2.50 14.50
CA ALA A 357 27.56 3.18 14.27
C ALA A 357 28.30 2.48 13.12
N TYR A 358 27.78 2.70 11.91
CA TYR A 358 28.17 1.93 10.73
C TYR A 358 29.62 2.09 10.30
N ALA A 359 30.30 3.15 10.75
CA ALA A 359 31.69 3.42 10.41
C ALA A 359 32.67 2.86 11.46
N SER A 360 32.17 2.21 12.51
CA SER A 360 33.02 1.62 13.56
C SER A 360 33.98 0.57 13.02
N ASP A 361 35.19 0.56 13.56
CA ASP A 361 36.28 -0.33 13.16
C ASP A 361 36.34 -1.64 13.98
N SER A 362 35.24 -2.02 14.63
CA SER A 362 35.16 -3.11 15.62
C SER A 362 35.83 -4.42 15.21
N ASN A 363 35.65 -4.84 13.96
CA ASN A 363 36.26 -6.02 13.35
C ASN A 363 36.99 -5.67 12.03
N GLY A 364 37.58 -4.48 11.97
CA GLY A 364 38.25 -3.93 10.80
C GLY A 364 37.57 -2.68 10.24
N VAL A 365 38.25 -1.99 9.33
CA VAL A 365 37.87 -0.66 8.83
C VAL A 365 36.41 -0.63 8.39
N ALA A 366 35.58 0.22 9.00
CA ALA A 366 34.16 0.37 8.70
C ALA A 366 33.40 -0.97 8.65
N SER A 367 33.75 -1.92 9.52
CA SER A 367 32.97 -3.15 9.71
C SER A 367 31.57 -2.86 10.28
N GLY A 368 31.47 -1.74 10.99
CA GLY A 368 30.26 -1.27 11.63
C GLY A 368 30.02 -1.93 12.98
N ARG A 369 29.14 -1.32 13.76
CA ARG A 369 28.75 -1.76 15.09
C ARG A 369 27.34 -1.25 15.37
N SER A 370 26.57 -1.99 16.18
CA SER A 370 25.31 -1.51 16.75
C SER A 370 25.34 -1.69 18.27
N TYR A 371 24.65 -0.81 18.99
CA TYR A 371 24.57 -0.84 20.44
C TYR A 371 23.12 -1.03 20.84
N VAL A 372 22.88 -1.99 21.70
CA VAL A 372 21.60 -2.23 22.35
C VAL A 372 21.69 -1.68 23.76
N ILE A 373 20.81 -0.76 24.11
CA ILE A 373 20.78 -0.07 25.39
C ILE A 373 19.48 -0.45 26.08
N PHE A 374 19.57 -0.97 27.29
CA PHE A 374 18.39 -1.38 28.03
C PHE A 374 17.65 -0.19 28.64
N GLY A 375 16.32 -0.28 28.63
CA GLY A 375 15.46 0.61 29.38
C GLY A 375 15.80 0.60 30.87
N THR A 376 15.56 1.72 31.56
CA THR A 376 15.78 1.81 33.00
C THR A 376 14.97 2.92 33.64
N SER A 377 14.41 2.63 34.82
CA SER A 377 13.70 3.61 35.64
C SER A 377 14.60 4.65 36.31
N ASN A 378 15.93 4.46 36.27
CA ASN A 378 16.89 5.42 36.81
C ASN A 378 17.96 5.78 35.77
N PRO A 379 17.55 6.42 34.67
CA PRO A 379 18.45 6.69 33.57
C PRO A 379 19.48 7.75 33.97
N THR A 380 20.72 7.50 33.58
CA THR A 380 21.82 8.47 33.60
C THR A 380 22.37 8.61 32.19
N SER A 381 23.21 9.61 31.94
CA SER A 381 23.96 9.65 30.70
C SER A 381 24.79 8.36 30.52
N ILE A 382 24.88 7.89 29.29
CA ILE A 382 25.55 6.65 28.89
C ILE A 382 26.69 7.00 27.95
N ASP A 383 27.87 6.48 28.21
CA ASP A 383 28.93 6.38 27.20
C ASP A 383 28.87 4.99 26.57
N LEU A 384 28.90 4.90 25.24
CA LEU A 384 28.80 3.62 24.53
C LEU A 384 29.96 2.66 24.87
N THR A 385 31.09 3.15 25.38
CA THR A 385 32.16 2.34 25.99
C THR A 385 31.68 1.47 27.18
N SER A 386 30.61 1.87 27.87
CA SER A 386 30.01 1.07 28.95
C SER A 386 29.21 -0.11 28.38
N ILE A 387 28.56 0.10 27.23
CA ILE A 387 27.78 -0.93 26.54
C ILE A 387 28.71 -2.01 25.97
N THR A 388 29.89 -1.65 25.48
CA THR A 388 30.87 -2.62 24.96
C THR A 388 31.41 -3.58 26.02
N VAL A 389 31.37 -3.19 27.30
CA VAL A 389 31.71 -4.04 28.45
C VAL A 389 30.49 -4.64 29.15
N GLY A 390 29.30 -4.49 28.56
CA GLY A 390 28.07 -5.14 29.00
C GLY A 390 27.34 -4.46 30.16
N ILE A 391 27.56 -3.16 30.40
CA ILE A 391 26.87 -2.38 31.42
C ILE A 391 25.69 -1.64 30.79
N GLY A 392 24.46 -1.99 31.19
CA GLY A 392 23.25 -1.31 30.73
C GLY A 392 22.83 -1.69 29.30
N GLY A 393 23.38 -2.78 28.74
CA GLY A 393 23.10 -3.22 27.38
C GLY A 393 24.18 -4.15 26.85
N PHE A 394 24.20 -4.35 25.53
CA PHE A 394 25.25 -5.11 24.83
C PHE A 394 25.54 -4.54 23.44
N VAL A 395 26.68 -4.95 22.88
CA VAL A 395 27.13 -4.52 21.56
C VAL A 395 26.98 -5.64 20.53
N ILE A 396 26.74 -5.25 19.28
CA ILE A 396 26.71 -6.13 18.10
C ILE A 396 27.82 -5.68 17.16
N ASN A 397 28.88 -6.48 17.03
CA ASN A 397 30.05 -6.18 16.22
C ASN A 397 29.89 -6.65 14.77
N GLY A 398 30.31 -5.82 13.83
CA GLY A 398 30.22 -6.10 12.40
C GLY A 398 31.02 -7.34 11.97
N GLU A 399 30.59 -7.99 10.89
CA GLU A 399 31.22 -9.25 10.45
C GLU A 399 32.62 -9.04 9.83
N ALA A 400 32.80 -8.02 8.98
CA ALA A 400 34.05 -7.79 8.24
C ALA A 400 34.17 -6.33 7.78
N SER A 401 35.39 -5.89 7.45
CA SER A 401 35.69 -4.54 6.97
C SER A 401 34.81 -4.11 5.78
N PHE A 402 34.40 -2.84 5.78
CA PHE A 402 33.60 -2.17 4.75
C PHE A 402 32.19 -2.73 4.55
N ASN A 403 31.72 -3.63 5.43
CA ASN A 403 30.33 -4.09 5.42
C ASN A 403 29.36 -2.99 5.89
N ASN A 404 29.83 -2.04 6.70
CA ASN A 404 29.07 -0.96 7.29
C ASN A 404 27.79 -1.45 8.01
N SER A 405 27.91 -2.50 8.82
CA SER A 405 26.76 -2.98 9.61
C SER A 405 26.25 -1.92 10.58
N GLY A 406 24.93 -1.84 10.78
CA GLY A 406 24.32 -0.73 11.53
C GLY A 406 24.10 0.53 10.69
N TYR A 407 24.17 0.40 9.35
CA TYR A 407 23.78 1.48 8.44
C TYR A 407 22.30 1.84 8.58
N SER A 408 21.48 0.81 8.77
CA SER A 408 20.08 0.89 9.18
C SER A 408 19.84 -0.12 10.30
N VAL A 409 19.05 0.25 11.30
CA VAL A 409 18.65 -0.60 12.43
C VAL A 409 17.15 -0.49 12.67
N SER A 410 16.53 -1.57 13.14
CA SER A 410 15.12 -1.60 13.53
C SER A 410 14.87 -2.72 14.54
N SER A 411 13.79 -2.62 15.32
CA SER A 411 13.21 -3.81 15.94
C SER A 411 12.64 -4.71 14.85
N ALA A 412 12.88 -6.00 14.97
CA ALA A 412 12.32 -7.02 14.10
C ALA A 412 10.95 -7.53 14.59
N GLY A 413 10.54 -7.17 15.82
CA GLY A 413 9.47 -7.87 16.53
C GLY A 413 9.92 -9.27 16.98
N ASP A 414 9.00 -10.11 17.45
CA ASP A 414 9.28 -11.50 17.80
C ASP A 414 9.20 -12.38 16.55
N VAL A 415 10.34 -12.57 15.87
CA VAL A 415 10.36 -13.29 14.59
C VAL A 415 10.47 -14.81 14.76
N ASN A 416 10.81 -15.26 15.97
CA ASN A 416 11.07 -16.66 16.27
C ASN A 416 10.01 -17.29 17.21
N GLY A 417 9.12 -16.48 17.78
CA GLY A 417 8.03 -16.87 18.66
C GLY A 417 8.46 -17.15 20.10
N ASP A 418 9.58 -16.59 20.58
CA ASP A 418 10.09 -16.79 21.94
C ASP A 418 9.58 -15.77 22.96
N GLY A 419 8.83 -14.77 22.50
CA GLY A 419 8.21 -13.72 23.31
C GLY A 419 9.13 -12.54 23.61
N LEU A 420 10.35 -12.50 23.09
CA LEU A 420 11.24 -11.35 23.16
C LEU A 420 11.25 -10.62 21.83
N ALA A 421 11.52 -9.31 21.87
CA ALA A 421 11.77 -8.57 20.65
C ALA A 421 13.14 -8.94 20.07
N ASP A 422 13.19 -9.14 18.76
CA ASP A 422 14.40 -9.37 17.99
C ASP A 422 14.86 -8.07 17.29
N LEU A 423 16.06 -8.09 16.74
CA LEU A 423 16.71 -6.94 16.13
C LEU A 423 17.05 -7.18 14.67
N LEU A 424 16.89 -6.15 13.83
CA LEU A 424 17.26 -6.19 12.42
C LEU A 424 18.33 -5.14 12.11
N ILE A 425 19.46 -5.59 11.55
CA ILE A 425 20.63 -4.77 11.28
C ILE A 425 21.01 -4.86 9.79
N GLY A 426 20.96 -3.73 9.09
CA GLY A 426 21.37 -3.61 7.70
C GLY A 426 22.88 -3.39 7.53
N ALA A 427 23.47 -4.07 6.55
CA ALA A 427 24.86 -3.95 6.11
C ALA A 427 24.91 -3.90 4.57
N PRO A 428 24.52 -2.76 3.95
CA PRO A 428 24.25 -2.66 2.52
C PRO A 428 25.47 -2.91 1.63
N PHE A 429 26.67 -2.84 2.17
CA PHE A 429 27.90 -3.04 1.39
C PHE A 429 28.54 -4.41 1.61
N ALA A 430 27.94 -5.25 2.46
CA ALA A 430 28.40 -6.61 2.71
C ALA A 430 28.19 -7.53 1.50
N GLY A 431 28.97 -8.61 1.46
CA GLY A 431 28.85 -9.64 0.42
C GLY A 431 29.54 -9.30 -0.91
N PRO A 432 29.54 -10.23 -1.87
CA PRO A 432 30.18 -10.03 -3.16
C PRO A 432 29.51 -8.87 -3.92
N TYR A 433 30.33 -7.97 -4.46
CA TYR A 433 29.87 -6.82 -5.25
C TYR A 433 28.93 -5.85 -4.50
N SER A 434 28.92 -5.88 -3.16
CA SER A 434 28.00 -5.09 -2.34
C SER A 434 26.53 -5.37 -2.65
N ASN A 435 26.19 -6.66 -2.85
CA ASN A 435 24.80 -7.09 -2.90
C ASN A 435 24.04 -6.85 -1.59
N GLY A 436 24.77 -6.67 -0.48
CA GLY A 436 24.24 -6.31 0.82
C GLY A 436 23.84 -7.54 1.65
N ARG A 437 23.76 -7.33 2.96
CA ARG A 437 23.22 -8.30 3.91
C ARG A 437 22.37 -7.59 4.95
N SER A 438 21.45 -8.32 5.56
CA SER A 438 20.80 -7.92 6.80
C SER A 438 20.94 -9.04 7.83
N TYR A 439 20.95 -8.70 9.11
CA TYR A 439 21.14 -9.66 10.19
C TYR A 439 19.98 -9.56 11.15
N VAL A 440 19.39 -10.71 11.46
CA VAL A 440 18.41 -10.86 12.52
C VAL A 440 19.13 -11.38 13.74
N VAL A 441 19.09 -10.62 14.83
CA VAL A 441 19.70 -10.99 16.11
C VAL A 441 18.58 -11.22 17.10
N TYR A 442 18.50 -12.43 17.63
CA TYR A 442 17.43 -12.78 18.55
C TYR A 442 17.59 -12.06 19.89
N GLY A 443 16.44 -11.65 20.45
CA GLY A 443 16.31 -11.23 21.83
C GLY A 443 16.86 -12.30 22.78
N LYS A 444 17.36 -11.89 23.94
CA LYS A 444 17.93 -12.83 24.91
C LYS A 444 17.76 -12.34 26.33
N SER A 445 17.29 -13.22 27.20
CA SER A 445 17.20 -12.95 28.63
C SER A 445 18.59 -12.72 29.24
N VAL A 446 18.81 -11.50 29.75
CA VAL A 446 19.90 -11.07 30.64
C VAL A 446 21.28 -11.68 30.33
N ASN A 447 21.72 -11.55 29.07
CA ASN A 447 23.10 -11.85 28.67
C ASN A 447 23.67 -10.67 27.88
N THR A 448 24.56 -9.92 28.53
CA THR A 448 25.17 -8.72 27.97
C THR A 448 26.49 -8.97 27.23
N ASN A 449 26.84 -10.25 26.98
CA ASN A 449 28.00 -10.56 26.14
C ASN A 449 27.84 -9.97 24.74
N PRO A 450 28.92 -9.43 24.15
CA PRO A 450 28.94 -8.99 22.77
C PRO A 450 28.40 -10.06 21.81
N VAL A 451 27.66 -9.62 20.80
CA VAL A 451 27.22 -10.45 19.68
C VAL A 451 28.14 -10.16 18.50
N GLU A 452 28.67 -11.21 17.88
CA GLU A 452 29.43 -11.10 16.64
C GLU A 452 28.52 -11.43 15.47
N LEU A 453 28.40 -10.57 14.45
CA LEU A 453 27.59 -10.88 13.28
C LEU A 453 28.10 -12.09 12.48
N ALA A 454 29.37 -12.47 12.65
CA ALA A 454 29.91 -13.72 12.14
C ALA A 454 29.24 -14.96 12.79
N ASP A 455 28.90 -14.89 14.08
CA ASP A 455 28.17 -15.95 14.78
C ASP A 455 26.71 -16.02 14.30
N ILE A 456 26.09 -14.87 14.05
CA ILE A 456 24.74 -14.77 13.48
C ILE A 456 24.71 -15.38 12.07
N ALA A 457 25.71 -15.10 11.24
CA ALA A 457 25.86 -15.72 9.93
C ALA A 457 26.09 -17.24 10.00
N ALA A 458 26.64 -17.73 11.12
CA ALA A 458 26.78 -19.15 11.42
C ALA A 458 25.53 -19.76 12.08
N GLY A 459 24.46 -18.97 12.31
CA GLY A 459 23.19 -19.42 12.89
C GLY A 459 23.17 -19.48 14.42
N ILE A 460 24.05 -18.75 15.09
CA ILE A 460 24.13 -18.72 16.55
C ILE A 460 23.49 -17.43 17.04
N GLY A 461 22.31 -17.55 17.66
CA GLY A 461 21.58 -16.39 18.23
C GLY A 461 20.87 -15.53 17.19
N GLY A 462 20.61 -16.06 15.99
CA GLY A 462 19.95 -15.35 14.91
C GLY A 462 20.20 -15.99 13.55
N PHE A 463 19.93 -15.25 12.48
CA PHE A 463 20.23 -15.64 11.10
C PHE A 463 20.57 -14.46 10.21
N VAL A 464 21.26 -14.72 9.10
CA VAL A 464 21.62 -13.70 8.10
C VAL A 464 20.71 -13.75 6.88
N ILE A 465 20.32 -12.60 6.36
CA ILE A 465 19.63 -12.43 5.08
C ILE A 465 20.65 -11.99 4.04
N LEU A 466 20.86 -12.81 3.02
CA LEU A 466 21.83 -12.61 1.95
C LEU A 466 21.18 -11.90 0.76
N GLY A 467 21.78 -10.78 0.33
CA GLY A 467 21.35 -10.03 -0.84
C GLY A 467 21.33 -10.84 -2.12
N GLU A 468 20.39 -10.53 -3.01
CA GLU A 468 20.33 -11.14 -4.34
C GLU A 468 21.59 -10.78 -5.15
N GLN A 469 22.14 -11.74 -5.90
CA GLN A 469 23.24 -11.45 -6.81
C GLN A 469 22.67 -10.90 -8.12
N SER A 470 22.99 -9.65 -8.45
CA SER A 470 22.65 -9.04 -9.73
C SER A 470 23.40 -9.71 -10.90
N ALA A 471 22.75 -9.79 -12.06
CA ALA A 471 23.34 -10.40 -13.26
C ALA A 471 24.46 -9.52 -13.89
N ASP A 472 24.48 -8.24 -13.57
CA ASP A 472 25.42 -7.24 -14.08
C ASP A 472 26.52 -6.88 -13.08
N PHE A 473 26.53 -7.53 -11.90
CA PHE A 473 27.47 -7.29 -10.81
C PHE A 473 27.43 -5.85 -10.26
N SER A 474 26.30 -5.16 -10.40
CA SER A 474 26.02 -3.88 -9.76
C SER A 474 25.69 -4.06 -8.27
N SER A 475 25.84 -2.98 -7.50
CA SER A 475 25.55 -2.97 -6.07
C SER A 475 24.05 -2.77 -5.84
N ASP A 476 23.34 -3.86 -5.54
CA ASP A 476 21.91 -3.82 -5.21
C ASP A 476 21.63 -3.17 -3.85
N ALA A 477 22.63 -3.13 -2.97
CA ALA A 477 22.60 -2.49 -1.65
C ALA A 477 21.43 -2.95 -0.75
N SER A 478 21.13 -4.26 -0.72
CA SER A 478 20.11 -4.79 0.18
C SER A 478 20.47 -4.54 1.66
N GLY A 479 19.48 -4.14 2.48
CA GLY A 479 19.75 -3.69 3.85
C GLY A 479 20.10 -2.21 3.94
N TRP A 480 19.93 -1.44 2.87
CA TRP A 480 20.04 0.02 2.91
C TRP A 480 19.02 0.64 3.90
N SER A 481 17.79 0.13 3.85
CA SER A 481 16.72 0.42 4.80
C SER A 481 16.09 -0.91 5.20
N VAL A 482 15.89 -1.10 6.50
CA VAL A 482 15.29 -2.29 7.09
C VAL A 482 14.21 -1.88 8.09
N ALA A 483 13.17 -2.70 8.21
CA ALA A 483 12.11 -2.51 9.20
C ALA A 483 11.51 -3.86 9.62
N GLY A 484 11.05 -3.97 10.87
CA GLY A 484 10.03 -4.95 11.22
C GLY A 484 8.74 -4.66 10.44
N ALA A 485 8.13 -5.68 9.87
CA ALA A 485 6.95 -5.56 9.01
C ALA A 485 5.63 -5.84 9.74
N GLY A 486 5.69 -6.37 10.98
CA GLY A 486 4.52 -6.94 11.65
C GLY A 486 4.18 -8.32 11.09
N ASP A 487 3.01 -8.86 11.43
CA ASP A 487 2.54 -10.15 10.90
C ASP A 487 1.82 -9.92 9.56
N VAL A 488 2.57 -10.01 8.46
CA VAL A 488 2.11 -9.69 7.10
C VAL A 488 1.34 -10.87 6.50
N ASN A 489 1.62 -12.08 6.97
CA ASN A 489 1.05 -13.31 6.42
C ASN A 489 -0.04 -13.96 7.32
N GLY A 490 -0.20 -13.49 8.56
CA GLY A 490 -1.18 -13.96 9.53
C GLY A 490 -0.78 -15.22 10.28
N ASP A 491 0.52 -15.54 10.37
CA ASP A 491 1.02 -16.75 11.04
C ASP A 491 1.35 -16.55 12.53
N GLY A 492 1.26 -15.30 13.01
CA GLY A 492 1.48 -14.91 14.39
C GLY A 492 2.94 -14.61 14.74
N LEU A 493 3.86 -14.70 13.80
CA LEU A 493 5.24 -14.26 13.94
C LEU A 493 5.42 -12.87 13.32
N ALA A 494 6.39 -12.11 13.81
CA ALA A 494 6.77 -10.87 13.13
C ALA A 494 7.57 -11.18 11.85
N ASP A 495 7.23 -10.48 10.77
CA ASP A 495 7.92 -10.53 9.50
C ASP A 495 8.87 -9.33 9.35
N LEU A 496 9.70 -9.38 8.31
CA LEU A 496 10.79 -8.43 8.07
C LEU A 496 10.66 -7.79 6.70
N LEU A 497 11.04 -6.52 6.59
CA LEU A 497 11.07 -5.79 5.34
C LEU A 497 12.48 -5.27 5.05
N VAL A 498 13.05 -5.67 3.91
CA VAL A 498 14.41 -5.31 3.49
C VAL A 498 14.36 -4.55 2.17
N GLY A 499 14.81 -3.30 2.17
CA GLY A 499 14.92 -2.45 0.99
C GLY A 499 16.25 -2.62 0.24
N SER A 500 16.19 -2.59 -1.09
CA SER A 500 17.31 -2.74 -2.02
C SER A 500 17.13 -1.80 -3.21
N TYR A 501 17.37 -0.50 -2.97
CA TYR A 501 17.06 0.55 -3.93
C TYR A 501 17.90 0.52 -5.22
N GLY A 502 19.07 -0.14 -5.17
CA GLY A 502 19.99 -0.26 -6.30
C GLY A 502 19.64 -1.39 -7.26
N ASN A 503 18.68 -2.25 -6.91
CA ASN A 503 18.38 -3.43 -7.71
C ASN A 503 17.76 -3.08 -9.09
N ASP A 504 18.18 -3.83 -10.11
CA ASP A 504 17.94 -3.55 -11.52
C ASP A 504 16.86 -4.44 -12.18
N ALA A 505 16.13 -5.27 -11.41
CA ALA A 505 15.24 -6.31 -11.96
C ALA A 505 14.16 -5.79 -12.92
N ASN A 506 13.68 -4.54 -12.73
CA ASN A 506 12.71 -3.89 -13.62
C ASN A 506 13.32 -2.63 -14.30
N GLY A 507 14.63 -2.67 -14.56
CA GLY A 507 15.41 -1.58 -15.14
C GLY A 507 16.32 -0.91 -14.11
N ASN A 508 17.31 -0.15 -14.60
CA ASN A 508 18.39 0.44 -13.82
C ASN A 508 17.88 1.17 -12.56
N ASN A 509 18.29 0.77 -11.36
CA ASN A 509 17.89 1.30 -10.05
C ASN A 509 16.36 1.49 -9.93
N SER A 510 15.57 0.58 -10.50
CA SER A 510 14.12 0.52 -10.24
C SER A 510 13.85 0.19 -8.77
N GLY A 511 14.77 -0.55 -8.15
CA GLY A 511 14.72 -0.95 -6.75
C GLY A 511 13.81 -2.15 -6.51
N ARG A 512 14.05 -2.82 -5.39
CA ARG A 512 13.19 -3.88 -4.86
C ARG A 512 13.07 -3.77 -3.35
N SER A 513 12.01 -4.33 -2.81
CA SER A 513 11.88 -4.63 -1.38
C SER A 513 11.49 -6.08 -1.19
N TYR A 514 11.87 -6.66 -0.07
CA TYR A 514 11.64 -8.09 0.22
C TYR A 514 10.95 -8.22 1.56
N VAL A 515 9.84 -8.95 1.57
CA VAL A 515 9.19 -9.39 2.80
C VAL A 515 9.74 -10.78 3.10
N VAL A 516 10.39 -10.92 4.25
CA VAL A 516 10.92 -12.18 4.75
C VAL A 516 10.08 -12.59 5.93
N PHE A 517 9.42 -13.74 5.84
CA PHE A 517 8.55 -14.21 6.90
C PHE A 517 9.33 -14.62 8.14
N GLY A 518 8.73 -14.36 9.31
CA GLY A 518 9.16 -14.89 10.59
C GLY A 518 9.26 -16.41 10.54
N LYS A 519 10.17 -16.98 11.34
CA LYS A 519 10.39 -18.42 11.37
C LYS A 519 10.92 -18.87 12.73
N SER A 520 10.41 -20.00 13.20
CA SER A 520 10.87 -20.69 14.41
C SER A 520 11.87 -21.82 14.12
N ASP A 521 12.25 -22.00 12.86
CA ASP A 521 13.29 -22.96 12.50
C ASP A 521 14.70 -22.40 12.72
N ASN A 522 15.68 -23.29 12.91
CA ASN A 522 17.08 -22.90 13.16
C ASN A 522 17.85 -22.69 11.85
N THR A 523 17.21 -22.25 10.76
CA THR A 523 17.94 -22.00 9.51
C THR A 523 18.83 -20.77 9.65
N SER A 524 20.14 -20.97 9.48
CA SER A 524 21.16 -19.95 9.74
C SER A 524 21.18 -18.81 8.73
N PHE A 525 20.54 -18.97 7.57
CA PHE A 525 20.44 -17.92 6.57
C PHE A 525 19.16 -17.98 5.73
N VAL A 526 18.85 -16.87 5.07
CA VAL A 526 17.81 -16.70 4.05
C VAL A 526 18.45 -16.03 2.84
N GLU A 527 18.17 -16.49 1.63
CA GLU A 527 18.63 -15.83 0.40
C GLU A 527 17.48 -15.02 -0.22
N LEU A 528 17.71 -13.75 -0.55
CA LEU A 528 16.65 -12.93 -1.16
C LEU A 528 16.22 -13.46 -2.55
N SER A 529 17.07 -14.23 -3.21
CA SER A 529 16.70 -14.95 -4.44
C SER A 529 15.65 -16.04 -4.20
N THR A 530 15.63 -16.71 -3.03
CA THR A 530 14.60 -17.70 -2.69
C THR A 530 13.29 -17.03 -2.30
N ILE A 531 13.36 -15.87 -1.62
CA ILE A 531 12.21 -15.01 -1.35
C ILE A 531 11.59 -14.53 -2.66
N ALA A 532 12.40 -14.08 -3.62
CA ALA A 532 11.93 -13.70 -4.95
C ALA A 532 11.30 -14.87 -5.72
N GLY A 533 11.71 -16.11 -5.43
CA GLY A 533 11.10 -17.34 -5.91
C GLY A 533 9.83 -17.76 -5.17
N GLY A 534 9.38 -17.00 -4.15
CA GLY A 534 8.15 -17.25 -3.39
C GLY A 534 8.28 -18.28 -2.27
N THR A 535 9.49 -18.47 -1.73
CA THR A 535 9.72 -19.36 -0.57
C THR A 535 10.11 -18.53 0.65
N GLY A 536 9.36 -18.65 1.75
CA GLY A 536 9.67 -17.95 3.02
C GLY A 536 9.40 -16.44 3.01
N GLY A 537 8.59 -15.97 2.06
CA GLY A 537 8.27 -14.57 1.87
C GLY A 537 7.89 -14.25 0.43
N PHE A 538 7.84 -12.96 0.10
CA PHE A 538 7.62 -12.47 -1.26
C PHE A 538 8.45 -11.22 -1.55
N VAL A 539 8.57 -10.91 -2.83
CA VAL A 539 9.30 -9.75 -3.33
C VAL A 539 8.36 -8.69 -3.89
N ILE A 540 8.72 -7.43 -3.65
CA ILE A 540 8.04 -6.24 -4.17
C ILE A 540 8.97 -5.60 -5.21
N THR A 541 8.56 -5.61 -6.49
CA THR A 541 9.37 -5.07 -7.59
C THR A 541 9.05 -3.61 -7.87
N GLY A 542 10.08 -2.78 -8.03
CA GLY A 542 9.97 -1.38 -8.42
C GLY A 542 9.22 -1.16 -9.73
N GLU A 543 8.59 0.01 -9.86
CA GLU A 543 7.71 0.33 -10.99
C GLU A 543 8.48 0.67 -12.27
N SER A 544 9.40 1.64 -12.21
CA SER A 544 10.18 2.08 -13.37
C SER A 544 11.66 2.25 -13.06
N ALA A 545 12.48 2.26 -14.11
CA ALA A 545 13.92 2.53 -13.99
C ALA A 545 14.18 3.90 -13.33
N TYR A 546 15.13 3.92 -12.41
CA TYR A 546 15.61 5.06 -11.62
C TYR A 546 14.65 5.59 -10.56
N ASP A 547 13.52 4.92 -10.32
CA ASP A 547 12.58 5.30 -9.25
C ASP A 547 13.18 5.07 -7.84
N THR A 548 14.15 4.17 -7.72
CA THR A 548 14.86 3.81 -6.48
C THR A 548 13.91 3.36 -5.37
N SER A 549 12.92 2.51 -5.70
CA SER A 549 12.00 1.95 -4.71
C SER A 549 12.73 1.13 -3.63
N GLY A 550 12.23 1.13 -2.39
CA GLY A 550 12.90 0.44 -1.28
C GLY A 550 14.09 1.22 -0.70
N ARG A 551 14.25 2.50 -1.04
CA ARG A 551 15.23 3.37 -0.38
C ARG A 551 14.85 3.72 1.06
N SER A 552 13.55 3.72 1.34
CA SER A 552 12.96 3.80 2.68
C SER A 552 11.79 2.82 2.74
N VAL A 553 11.75 2.00 3.78
CA VAL A 553 10.69 1.03 4.04
C VAL A 553 10.20 1.13 5.47
N SER A 554 8.93 0.82 5.72
CA SER A 554 8.33 0.81 7.06
C SER A 554 7.09 -0.09 7.07
N ALA A 555 6.71 -0.61 8.24
CA ALA A 555 5.36 -1.11 8.45
C ALA A 555 4.34 0.05 8.36
N ALA A 556 3.13 -0.25 7.91
CA ALA A 556 1.97 0.63 7.92
C ALA A 556 0.95 0.26 9.02
N GLY A 557 1.07 -0.93 9.60
CA GLY A 557 -0.01 -1.55 10.38
C GLY A 557 -1.12 -2.08 9.46
N ASP A 558 -2.25 -2.52 10.02
CA ASP A 558 -3.41 -2.97 9.25
C ASP A 558 -4.23 -1.75 8.80
N VAL A 559 -3.94 -1.21 7.62
CA VAL A 559 -4.60 0.01 7.11
C VAL A 559 -5.90 -0.28 6.39
N ASN A 560 -6.12 -1.52 5.95
CA ASN A 560 -7.31 -1.94 5.23
C ASN A 560 -8.35 -2.69 6.11
N GLY A 561 -7.98 -3.03 7.34
CA GLY A 561 -8.81 -3.70 8.34
C GLY A 561 -8.98 -5.21 8.14
N ASP A 562 -8.07 -5.87 7.41
CA ASP A 562 -8.14 -7.30 7.12
C ASP A 562 -7.44 -8.20 8.16
N GLY A 563 -6.77 -7.58 9.14
CA GLY A 563 -6.06 -8.25 10.22
C GLY A 563 -4.61 -8.61 9.91
N LEU A 564 -4.11 -8.28 8.71
CA LEU A 564 -2.71 -8.45 8.33
C LEU A 564 -1.97 -7.10 8.39
N ALA A 565 -0.67 -7.14 8.68
CA ALA A 565 0.14 -5.94 8.64
C ALA A 565 0.45 -5.52 7.19
N ASP A 566 0.22 -4.24 6.89
CA ASP A 566 0.53 -3.62 5.60
C ASP A 566 1.88 -2.89 5.63
N LEU A 567 2.38 -2.52 4.45
CA LEU A 567 3.76 -2.07 4.26
C LEU A 567 3.80 -0.73 3.52
N ILE A 568 4.82 0.09 3.82
CA ILE A 568 5.11 1.35 3.14
C ILE A 568 6.44 1.22 2.39
N ILE A 569 6.41 1.49 1.09
CA ILE A 569 7.60 1.49 0.23
C ILE A 569 7.78 2.88 -0.39
N GLY A 570 8.92 3.51 -0.12
CA GLY A 570 9.28 4.80 -0.71
C GLY A 570 10.10 4.67 -1.99
N ALA A 571 9.72 5.43 -3.01
CA ALA A 571 10.46 5.61 -4.27
C ALA A 571 10.68 7.10 -4.53
N ASN A 572 11.69 7.66 -3.88
CA ASN A 572 11.87 9.11 -3.80
C ASN A 572 12.26 9.77 -5.15
N ASN A 573 12.68 8.97 -6.14
CA ASN A 573 13.07 9.45 -7.46
C ASN A 573 12.00 9.18 -8.53
N ALA A 574 10.87 8.59 -8.14
CA ALA A 574 9.78 8.29 -9.05
C ALA A 574 9.23 9.57 -9.70
N LYS A 575 8.72 9.40 -10.92
CA LYS A 575 8.09 10.46 -11.72
C LYS A 575 6.65 10.06 -12.04
N PRO A 576 5.69 10.22 -11.11
CA PRO A 576 4.29 9.91 -11.33
C PRO A 576 3.69 10.50 -12.62
N ASP A 577 4.11 11.72 -12.99
CA ASP A 577 3.69 12.43 -14.20
C ASP A 577 4.53 12.11 -15.45
N GLY A 578 5.53 11.23 -15.31
CA GLY A 578 6.50 10.87 -16.35
C GLY A 578 7.57 11.93 -16.66
N ALA A 579 7.58 13.08 -15.98
CA ALA A 579 8.42 14.22 -16.33
C ALA A 579 9.24 14.78 -15.16
N THR A 580 8.62 14.94 -13.98
CA THR A 580 9.23 15.57 -12.81
C THR A 580 9.42 14.57 -11.68
N VAL A 581 10.57 14.66 -11.00
CA VAL A 581 10.84 13.86 -9.80
C VAL A 581 10.08 14.51 -8.65
N THR A 582 8.91 13.97 -8.34
CA THR A 582 8.12 14.35 -7.16
C THR A 582 8.11 13.24 -6.10
N GLY A 583 8.56 12.04 -6.48
CA GLY A 583 8.55 10.86 -5.62
C GLY A 583 7.18 10.20 -5.55
N ARG A 584 7.18 8.93 -5.17
CA ARG A 584 5.97 8.14 -4.96
C ARG A 584 6.15 7.28 -3.71
N THR A 585 5.07 7.12 -2.96
CA THR A 585 5.00 6.18 -1.85
C THR A 585 3.93 5.15 -2.17
N TYR A 586 4.17 3.89 -1.83
CA TYR A 586 3.23 2.80 -2.04
C TYR A 586 2.87 2.21 -0.69
N VAL A 587 1.58 1.99 -0.48
CA VAL A 587 1.08 1.15 0.59
C VAL A 587 0.74 -0.20 -0.03
N VAL A 588 1.42 -1.25 0.42
CA VAL A 588 1.24 -2.62 -0.07
C VAL A 588 0.53 -3.41 1.02
N PHE A 589 -0.59 -4.05 0.68
CA PHE A 589 -1.37 -4.80 1.65
C PHE A 589 -0.71 -6.13 2.01
N GLY A 590 -0.88 -6.52 3.28
CA GLY A 590 -0.45 -7.81 3.78
C GLY A 590 -1.13 -8.96 3.04
N THR A 591 -0.45 -10.10 2.98
CA THR A 591 -0.96 -11.28 2.30
C THR A 591 -0.27 -12.56 2.76
N SER A 592 -1.04 -13.65 2.84
CA SER A 592 -0.51 -15.00 2.99
C SER A 592 0.06 -15.59 1.68
N SER A 593 -0.12 -14.89 0.56
CA SER A 593 0.45 -15.28 -0.73
C SER A 593 1.95 -15.01 -0.76
N THR A 594 2.73 -15.93 -1.33
CA THR A 594 4.15 -15.69 -1.62
C THR A 594 4.40 -15.20 -3.06
N ALA A 595 3.33 -14.88 -3.80
CA ALA A 595 3.46 -14.36 -5.15
C ALA A 595 4.16 -12.98 -5.14
N PRO A 596 5.03 -12.69 -6.11
CA PRO A 596 5.63 -11.36 -6.25
C PRO A 596 4.56 -10.27 -6.40
N VAL A 597 4.81 -9.13 -5.75
CA VAL A 597 3.99 -7.92 -5.87
C VAL A 597 4.70 -6.92 -6.78
N SER A 598 3.95 -6.35 -7.73
CA SER A 598 4.46 -5.29 -8.60
C SER A 598 3.97 -3.93 -8.14
N LEU A 599 4.88 -2.98 -7.91
CA LEU A 599 4.49 -1.60 -7.59
C LEU A 599 3.73 -0.92 -8.72
N ALA A 600 3.91 -1.36 -9.97
CA ALA A 600 3.05 -0.93 -11.07
C ALA A 600 1.59 -1.33 -10.81
N GLN A 601 1.33 -2.58 -10.40
CA GLN A 601 -0.03 -3.04 -10.08
C GLN A 601 -0.60 -2.37 -8.82
N VAL A 602 0.24 -2.09 -7.82
CA VAL A 602 -0.16 -1.32 -6.63
C VAL A 602 -0.56 0.11 -7.00
N ALA A 603 0.14 0.74 -7.96
CA ALA A 603 -0.25 2.03 -8.52
C ALA A 603 -1.56 1.98 -9.33
N GLU A 604 -2.07 0.79 -9.65
CA GLU A 604 -3.38 0.56 -10.27
C GLU A 604 -4.45 0.10 -9.25
N GLY A 605 -4.11 0.05 -7.96
CA GLY A 605 -5.03 -0.32 -6.88
C GLY A 605 -5.12 -1.82 -6.59
N ILE A 606 -4.21 -2.63 -7.12
CA ILE A 606 -4.18 -4.07 -6.91
C ILE A 606 -3.23 -4.39 -5.76
N GLY A 607 -3.77 -4.94 -4.67
CA GLY A 607 -2.98 -5.34 -3.49
C GLY A 607 -2.39 -4.17 -2.71
N GLY A 608 -2.95 -2.97 -2.86
CA GLY A 608 -2.47 -1.76 -2.20
C GLY A 608 -2.90 -0.49 -2.93
N PHE A 609 -2.26 0.63 -2.61
CA PHE A 609 -2.44 1.89 -3.30
C PHE A 609 -1.15 2.73 -3.34
N ALA A 610 -1.10 3.72 -4.24
CA ALA A 610 0.01 4.66 -4.37
C ALA A 610 -0.38 6.08 -3.94
N ILE A 611 0.61 6.83 -3.48
CA ILE A 611 0.54 8.22 -3.09
C ILE A 611 1.56 9.00 -3.93
N ASP A 612 1.06 9.89 -4.77
CA ASP A 612 1.83 10.69 -5.73
C ASP A 612 2.20 12.05 -5.11
N GLY A 613 3.51 12.34 -5.12
CA GLY A 613 4.11 13.55 -4.58
C GLY A 613 3.87 14.81 -5.39
#